data_AF-A0A520ZKV3-F1
#
_entry.id   AF-A0A520ZKV3-F1
#
_cell.length_a   1.000
_cell.length_b   1.000
_cell.length_c   1.000
_cell.angle_alpha   90.00
_cell.angle_beta   90.00
_cell.angle_gamma   90.00
#
_symmetry.space_group_name_H-M   'P 1'
#
loop_
_entity.id
_entity.type
_entity.pdbx_description
1 polymer ?
#
loop_
_entity_poly.entity_id
_entity_poly.type
_entity_poly.pdbx_seq_one_letter_code
_entity_poly.pdbx_strand_id
1 'polypeptide(L)' 'MSTTDLNNWTPPPLPPRVALKGRYAALEPLSDDHVPGLREAHREDATDAMWTYLPVGPFDDAGYAEWVADNRVLRDP' A
#
# COMPACT_ATOMS: atom_id res chain seq x y z
N MET A 1 26.78 -23.11 -15.18
CA MET A 1 25.41 -22.94 -14.68
C MET A 1 25.42 -23.41 -13.23
N SER A 2 25.22 -22.51 -12.25
CA SER A 2 25.14 -22.91 -10.84
C SER A 2 23.70 -23.26 -10.50
N THR A 3 23.42 -24.52 -10.21
CA THR A 3 22.13 -24.98 -9.70
C THR A 3 22.07 -24.59 -8.21
N THR A 4 21.12 -23.74 -7.83
CA THR A 4 20.92 -23.39 -6.42
C THR A 4 20.30 -24.60 -5.71
N ASP A 5 20.97 -25.10 -4.67
CA ASP A 5 20.46 -26.15 -3.78
C ASP A 5 19.40 -25.54 -2.83
N LEU A 6 18.21 -26.14 -2.79
CA LEU A 6 17.04 -25.68 -2.02
C LEU A 6 16.66 -26.62 -0.86
N ASN A 7 17.49 -27.62 -0.54
CA ASN A 7 17.16 -28.60 0.50
C ASN A 7 16.94 -28.01 1.90
N ASN A 8 17.45 -26.79 2.16
CA ASN A 8 17.29 -26.06 3.43
C ASN A 8 16.40 -24.81 3.30
N TRP A 9 15.56 -24.74 2.26
CA TRP A 9 14.66 -23.60 2.09
C TRP A 9 13.60 -23.56 3.21
N THR A 10 13.35 -22.36 3.73
CA THR A 10 12.25 -22.07 4.65
C THR A 10 11.50 -20.83 4.18
N PRO A 11 10.18 -20.71 4.44
CA PRO A 11 9.44 -19.49 4.14
C PRO A 11 10.07 -18.26 4.82
N PRO A 12 10.12 -17.10 4.15
CA PRO A 12 10.55 -15.86 4.78
C PRO A 12 9.56 -15.47 5.90
N PRO A 13 10.01 -14.69 6.90
CA PRO A 13 9.09 -14.09 7.86
C PRO A 13 8.17 -13.09 7.15
N LEU A 14 6.98 -12.88 7.73
CA LEU A 14 6.07 -11.85 7.25
C LEU A 14 6.69 -10.44 7.35
N PRO A 15 6.34 -9.52 6.45
CA PRO A 15 6.77 -8.14 6.54
C PRO A 15 6.36 -7.50 7.89
N PRO A 16 7.27 -6.83 8.61
CA PRO A 16 6.95 -6.16 9.86
C PRO A 16 6.15 -4.86 9.60
N ARG A 17 5.16 -4.55 10.46
CA ARG A 17 4.43 -3.27 10.45
C ARG A 17 5.23 -2.17 11.14
N VAL A 18 6.31 -1.73 10.51
CA VAL A 18 7.21 -0.69 11.03
C VAL A 18 7.48 0.37 9.97
N ALA A 19 7.89 1.56 10.41
CA ALA A 19 8.35 2.58 9.49
C ALA A 19 9.70 2.18 8.85
N LEU A 20 9.80 2.29 7.53
CA LEU A 20 11.01 2.05 6.75
C LEU A 20 11.63 3.38 6.35
N LYS A 21 12.82 3.69 6.88
CA LYS A 21 13.51 4.96 6.59
C LYS A 21 14.53 4.78 5.47
N GLY A 22 14.27 5.38 4.32
CA GLY A 22 15.19 5.46 3.19
C GLY A 22 15.97 6.78 3.15
N ARG A 23 16.80 6.94 2.12
CA ARG A 23 17.54 8.19 1.88
C ARG A 23 16.65 9.35 1.43
N TYR A 24 15.61 9.05 0.66
CA TYR A 24 14.76 10.05 0.00
C TYR A 24 13.31 10.07 0.49
N ALA A 25 12.88 8.99 1.14
CA ALA A 25 11.51 8.83 1.63
C ALA A 25 11.50 7.94 2.87
N ALA A 26 10.44 8.09 3.66
CA ALA A 26 10.05 7.15 4.69
C ALA A 26 8.72 6.51 4.29
N LEU A 27 8.59 5.20 4.52
CA LEU A 27 7.33 4.49 4.38
C LEU A 27 6.80 4.20 5.78
N GLU A 28 5.56 4.60 6.05
CA GLU A 28 4.89 4.36 7.32
C GLU A 28 3.76 3.34 7.13
N PRO A 29 3.44 2.52 8.16
CA PRO A 29 2.24 1.70 8.11
C PRO A 29 1.00 2.55 7.86
N LEU A 30 0.16 2.15 6.91
CA LEU A 30 -1.08 2.86 6.59
C LEU A 30 -1.96 3.05 7.83
N SER A 31 -2.52 4.25 8.01
CA SER A 31 -3.39 4.64 9.12
C SER A 31 -4.49 5.58 8.63
N ASP A 32 -5.53 5.75 9.45
CA ASP A 32 -6.65 6.66 9.14
C ASP A 32 -6.18 8.13 9.08
N ASP A 33 -5.10 8.46 9.81
CA ASP A 33 -4.51 9.81 9.82
C ASP A 33 -3.95 10.22 8.45
N HIS A 34 -3.66 9.24 7.58
CA HIS A 34 -3.15 9.50 6.23
C HIS A 34 -4.25 9.83 5.20
N VAL A 35 -5.52 9.57 5.52
CA VAL A 35 -6.65 9.76 4.59
C VAL A 35 -6.68 11.17 3.97
N PRO A 36 -6.55 12.27 4.73
CA PRO A 36 -6.63 13.61 4.15
C PRO A 36 -5.53 13.87 3.11
N GLY A 37 -4.28 13.54 3.44
CA GLY A 37 -3.13 13.79 2.57
C GLY A 37 -3.10 12.89 1.34
N LEU A 38 -3.44 11.60 1.49
CA LEU A 38 -3.52 10.68 0.35
C LEU A 38 -4.65 11.08 -0.61
N ARG A 39 -5.81 11.51 -0.09
CA ARG A 39 -6.93 11.96 -0.93
C ARG A 39 -6.61 13.27 -1.65
N GLU A 40 -5.94 14.21 -0.98
CA GLU A 40 -5.48 15.46 -1.62
C GLU A 40 -4.56 15.14 -2.80
N ALA A 41 -3.55 14.29 -2.60
CA ALA A 41 -2.62 13.89 -3.67
C ALA A 41 -3.33 13.18 -4.83
N HIS A 42 -4.28 12.28 -4.54
CA HIS A 42 -4.99 11.57 -5.60
C HIS A 42 -5.92 12.46 -6.44
N ARG A 43 -6.47 13.53 -5.85
CA ARG A 43 -7.34 14.49 -6.53
C ARG A 43 -6.64 15.45 -7.47
N GLU A 44 -5.31 15.45 -7.48
CA GLU A 44 -4.56 16.15 -8.53
C GLU A 44 -4.92 15.62 -9.93
N ASP A 45 -5.34 14.35 -10.02
CA ASP A 45 -5.94 13.80 -11.24
C ASP A 45 -7.45 14.12 -11.30
N ALA A 46 -7.78 15.25 -11.92
CA ALA A 46 -9.17 15.66 -12.13
C ALA A 46 -9.97 14.75 -13.08
N THR A 47 -9.32 13.79 -13.75
CA THR A 47 -9.96 12.88 -14.71
C THR A 47 -10.20 11.47 -14.17
N ASP A 48 -9.78 11.21 -12.92
CA ASP A 48 -9.81 9.89 -12.28
C ASP A 48 -9.09 8.79 -13.08
N ALA A 49 -8.21 9.17 -14.03
CA ALA A 49 -7.48 8.26 -14.90
C ALA A 49 -6.54 7.32 -14.13
N MET A 50 -6.06 7.70 -12.95
CA MET A 50 -5.22 6.87 -12.09
C MET A 50 -5.89 5.54 -11.70
N TRP A 51 -7.23 5.50 -11.69
CA TRP A 51 -8.01 4.31 -11.33
C TRP A 51 -8.27 3.39 -12.53
N THR A 52 -8.00 3.82 -13.77
CA THR A 52 -8.34 3.11 -15.03
C THR A 52 -7.89 1.65 -15.05
N TYR A 53 -6.79 1.33 -14.37
CA TYR A 53 -6.18 -0.01 -14.35
C TYR A 53 -6.18 -0.65 -12.97
N LEU A 54 -6.93 -0.09 -12.01
CA LEU A 54 -7.07 -0.64 -10.68
C LEU A 54 -8.46 -1.28 -10.53
N PRO A 55 -8.59 -2.39 -9.77
CA PRO A 55 -9.88 -3.06 -9.54
C PRO A 55 -10.77 -2.30 -8.54
N VAL A 56 -10.37 -1.09 -8.15
CA VAL A 56 -10.98 -0.28 -7.10
C VAL A 56 -11.00 1.19 -7.55
N GLY A 57 -11.84 1.99 -6.89
CA GLY A 57 -12.03 3.39 -7.22
C GLY A 57 -12.77 3.60 -8.55
N PRO A 58 -12.88 4.87 -9.01
CA PRO A 58 -12.63 6.07 -8.22
C PRO A 58 -13.56 6.13 -7.01
N PHE A 59 -13.15 6.88 -5.99
CA PHE A 59 -13.87 6.97 -4.72
C PHE A 59 -14.41 8.38 -4.47
N ASP A 60 -15.57 8.46 -3.83
CA ASP A 60 -15.96 9.68 -3.13
C ASP A 60 -15.28 9.78 -1.76
N ASP A 61 -15.64 10.79 -0.96
CA ASP A 61 -14.97 11.08 0.32
C ASP A 61 -15.11 9.93 1.33
N ALA A 62 -16.33 9.41 1.45
CA ALA A 62 -16.64 8.37 2.40
C ALA A 62 -16.05 7.03 1.95
N GLY A 63 -16.21 6.68 0.67
CA GLY A 63 -15.68 5.44 0.10
C GLY A 63 -14.16 5.39 0.15
N TYR A 64 -13.47 6.52 0.01
CA TYR A 64 -12.01 6.56 0.13
C TYR A 64 -11.54 6.25 1.56
N ALA A 65 -12.19 6.85 2.56
CA ALA A 65 -11.87 6.62 3.96
C ALA A 65 -12.17 5.16 4.38
N GLU A 66 -13.30 4.61 3.93
CA GLU A 66 -13.65 3.20 4.15
C GLU A 66 -12.63 2.26 3.51
N TRP A 67 -12.24 2.54 2.26
CA TRP A 67 -11.22 1.75 1.58
C TRP A 67 -9.87 1.78 2.33
N VAL A 68 -9.43 2.93 2.84
CA VAL A 68 -8.21 3.01 3.66
C VAL A 68 -8.36 2.20 4.96
N ALA A 69 -9.51 2.28 5.63
CA ALA A 69 -9.79 1.54 6.87
C ALA A 69 -9.74 0.01 6.66
N ASP A 70 -10.26 -0.48 5.54
CA ASP A 70 -10.22 -1.90 5.19
C ASP A 70 -8.80 -2.35 4.85
N ASN A 71 -8.04 -1.54 4.10
CA ASN A 71 -6.72 -1.93 3.64
C ASN A 71 -5.65 -1.82 4.74
N ARG A 72 -5.79 -0.89 5.69
CA ARG A 72 -4.80 -0.71 6.77
C ARG A 72 -4.73 -1.89 7.73
N VAL A 73 -5.72 -2.77 7.75
CA VAL A 73 -5.72 -3.99 8.59
C VAL A 73 -5.24 -5.22 7.83
N LEU A 74 -5.18 -5.17 6.51
CA LEU A 74 -4.67 -6.26 5.70
C LEU A 74 -3.20 -6.52 6.06
N ARG A 75 -2.86 -7.80 6.13
CA ARG A 75 -1.48 -8.25 6.08
C ARG A 75 -1.16 -8.41 4.59
N ASP A 76 -0.05 -7.82 4.16
CA ASP A 76 0.58 -8.23 2.91
C ASP A 76 0.73 -9.77 2.96
N PRO A 77 0.43 -10.52 1.88
CA PRO A 77 0.88 -11.90 1.76
C PRO A 77 2.36 -12.09 2.16
#